data_AF-A0A7X3NXB7-F1
#
_entry.id   AF-A0A7X3NXB7-F1
#
_cell.length_a   1.000
_cell.length_b   1.000
_cell.length_c   1.000
_cell.angle_alpha   90.00
_cell.angle_beta   90.00
_cell.angle_gamma   90.00
#
_symmetry.space_group_name_H-M   'P 1'
#
loop_
_entity.id
_entity.type
_entity.pdbx_description
1 polymer ?
#
loop_
_entity_poly.entity_id
_entity_poly.type
_entity_poly.pdbx_seq_one_letter_code
_entity_poly.pdbx_strand_id
1 'polypeptide(L)'
;MGEPDPNVVEHQEGQLPLFDPNGTVGQRTLLDEILETETYRLPHDDDAIRLGELVRTYYIFLNKHFSEALPDAWLHIYGLLELPLDTEDTTYHERYALFNALWDRGYIIGRDLYNTGREFDEIYELIVQNGIQFLETLETESEFGLLVDYVLKYVDFNFVAGRNRGFNTNLKRYVKDNHVQCSTCGSEFDTALWMKPDVPANIKVQQFSNRLEGGSSREPKRRVCSVCRTQYMLDKLCYNVGGSTATFFIHLYPISFFTEVFIRAFQRAQENFQNPDFPSVFLKTDDALRNYQEKTQLELTFSQTKVNGNPIPKFSEALGNILTIPVNTPGNNHTGNILFAIENALLYQRFLGSRAVLTDSSIPLFSDDEFNHLFIDHIPPAFRGWLPDNNLDSDMTQQAFKQLLNLHTIRSKIGSIDADDLVRLIRSLNYDVLELYYVTHRMIKREQAGNEPRQFVTVRDTAQLIADVVAQKGGETIMSHIKELARIAWEGRLKGESLKDNSLAKPLDVAFDSLERWQSEHETEEEARAIMSKEVARAIERLDKRFFGIKKLENISQFVTVLFDQIYKGVYQGNLLNLLENRKRIRSGYLYFITEMVPKRDRDKEEQQS
;
A
#
# COMPACT_ATOMS: atom_id res chain seq x y z
N MET A 1 -51.12 -11.99 -14.99
CA MET A 1 -51.97 -10.85 -14.57
C MET A 1 -51.06 -9.63 -14.62
N GLY A 2 -51.39 -8.67 -15.48
CA GLY A 2 -50.48 -7.58 -15.87
C GLY A 2 -50.27 -6.54 -14.76
N GLU A 3 -49.08 -5.94 -14.77
CA GLU A 3 -48.72 -4.77 -13.95
C GLU A 3 -49.47 -3.51 -14.42
N PRO A 4 -49.80 -2.56 -13.52
CA PRO A 4 -50.49 -1.33 -13.89
C PRO A 4 -49.53 -0.27 -14.47
N ASP A 5 -50.05 0.46 -15.44
CA ASP A 5 -49.43 1.56 -16.20
C ASP A 5 -49.22 2.81 -15.31
N PRO A 6 -48.02 3.45 -15.30
CA PRO A 6 -47.74 4.62 -14.48
C PRO A 6 -48.31 5.96 -15.02
N ASN A 7 -49.15 5.95 -16.06
CA ASN A 7 -49.70 7.19 -16.66
C ASN A 7 -51.22 7.37 -16.53
N VAL A 8 -51.78 7.18 -15.33
CA VAL A 8 -53.17 7.60 -15.04
C VAL A 8 -53.15 8.75 -14.03
N VAL A 9 -53.29 9.98 -14.54
CA VAL A 9 -53.59 11.17 -13.76
C VAL A 9 -55.11 11.34 -13.74
N GLU A 10 -55.74 11.05 -12.60
CA GLU A 10 -57.13 11.42 -12.34
C GLU A 10 -57.22 12.94 -12.07
N HIS A 11 -57.91 13.64 -12.96
CA HIS A 11 -58.43 14.98 -12.73
C HIS A 11 -59.73 14.91 -11.93
N GLN A 12 -59.79 15.52 -10.74
CA GLN A 12 -61.04 16.07 -10.20
C GLN A 12 -60.80 17.41 -9.47
N GLU A 13 -61.21 18.47 -10.19
CA GLU A 13 -62.01 19.63 -9.77
C GLU A 13 -61.82 20.23 -8.37
N GLY A 14 -61.34 21.48 -8.35
CA GLY A 14 -61.42 22.36 -7.19
C GLY A 14 -60.44 23.54 -7.14
N GLN A 15 -59.99 24.10 -8.27
CA GLN A 15 -59.21 25.34 -8.26
C GLN A 15 -59.98 26.45 -9.00
N LEU A 16 -60.41 27.45 -8.23
CA LEU A 16 -60.78 28.76 -8.73
C LEU A 16 -59.58 29.35 -9.51
N PRO A 17 -59.80 29.93 -10.70
CA PRO A 17 -58.71 30.60 -11.42
C PRO A 17 -58.32 31.85 -10.62
N LEU A 18 -57.07 31.89 -10.15
CA LEU A 18 -56.55 32.97 -9.31
C LEU A 18 -56.16 34.23 -10.11
N PHE A 19 -56.34 34.26 -11.44
CA PHE A 19 -56.03 35.44 -12.24
C PHE A 19 -56.95 35.59 -13.47
N ASP A 20 -57.74 36.67 -13.48
CA ASP A 20 -58.39 37.23 -14.67
C ASP A 20 -57.37 38.15 -15.39
N PRO A 21 -56.98 37.87 -16.64
CA PRO A 21 -56.00 38.69 -17.35
C PRO A 21 -56.51 40.08 -17.77
N ASN A 22 -57.78 40.42 -17.53
CA ASN A 22 -58.38 41.68 -17.98
C ASN A 22 -59.00 42.53 -16.86
N GLY A 23 -58.65 42.27 -15.58
CA GLY A 23 -59.12 43.05 -14.43
C GLY A 23 -58.29 44.30 -14.14
N THR A 24 -58.78 45.45 -14.62
CA THR A 24 -58.56 46.84 -14.16
C THR A 24 -57.51 47.15 -13.06
N VAL A 25 -56.60 48.06 -13.44
CA VAL A 25 -55.73 48.93 -12.64
C VAL A 25 -56.37 49.36 -11.31
N GLY A 26 -55.75 49.03 -10.16
CA GLY A 26 -56.05 49.73 -8.90
C GLY A 26 -55.80 49.05 -7.55
N GLN A 27 -55.31 47.81 -7.45
CA GLN A 27 -54.94 47.23 -6.14
C GLN A 27 -53.55 46.59 -6.20
N ARG A 28 -52.59 47.22 -5.51
CA ARG A 28 -51.28 46.60 -5.22
C ARG A 28 -51.54 45.30 -4.46
N THR A 29 -50.94 44.20 -4.91
CA THR A 29 -51.00 42.97 -4.13
C THR A 29 -50.03 43.08 -2.95
N LEU A 30 -50.36 42.45 -1.81
CA LEU A 30 -49.47 42.35 -0.64
C LEU A 30 -48.07 41.84 -1.03
N LEU A 31 -48.00 41.02 -2.09
CA LEU A 31 -46.76 40.49 -2.64
C LEU A 31 -45.90 41.57 -3.31
N ASP A 32 -46.52 42.54 -3.99
CA ASP A 32 -45.80 43.67 -4.60
C ASP A 32 -45.22 44.60 -3.53
N GLU A 33 -45.93 44.84 -2.43
CA GLU A 33 -45.41 45.61 -1.28
C GLU A 33 -44.27 44.87 -0.54
N ILE A 34 -44.33 43.53 -0.47
CA ILE A 34 -43.28 42.68 0.11
C ILE A 34 -42.04 42.58 -0.80
N LEU A 35 -42.21 42.63 -2.12
CA LEU A 35 -41.12 42.56 -3.09
C LEU A 35 -40.44 43.92 -3.34
N GLU A 36 -41.17 45.02 -3.15
CA GLU A 36 -40.64 46.39 -3.16
C GLU A 36 -39.86 46.72 -1.87
N THR A 37 -40.17 46.04 -0.75
CA THR A 37 -39.39 46.15 0.48
C THR A 37 -38.23 45.14 0.45
N GLU A 38 -36.98 45.60 0.34
CA GLU A 38 -35.77 44.75 0.29
C GLU A 38 -35.57 43.86 1.55
N THR A 39 -36.45 44.00 2.54
CA THR A 39 -36.47 43.31 3.83
C THR A 39 -36.58 41.79 3.75
N TYR A 40 -37.03 41.19 2.65
CA TYR A 40 -37.22 39.72 2.54
C TYR A 40 -36.22 38.99 1.64
N ARG A 41 -35.22 39.69 1.08
CA ARG A 41 -34.22 39.08 0.18
C ARG A 41 -33.02 38.52 0.94
N LEU A 42 -32.50 37.36 0.52
CA LEU A 42 -31.23 36.84 1.01
C LEU A 42 -30.09 37.84 0.73
N PRO A 43 -29.07 37.92 1.60
CA PRO A 43 -27.91 38.78 1.36
C PRO A 43 -27.18 38.39 0.06
N HIS A 44 -26.71 39.40 -0.66
CA HIS A 44 -25.84 39.25 -1.83
C HIS A 44 -24.37 39.63 -1.53
N ASP A 45 -24.11 40.11 -0.32
CA ASP A 45 -22.81 40.51 0.19
C ASP A 45 -22.13 39.34 0.93
N ASP A 46 -20.85 39.09 0.64
CA ASP A 46 -20.10 37.95 1.16
C ASP A 46 -19.96 38.00 2.69
N ASP A 47 -19.82 39.18 3.30
CA ASP A 47 -19.66 39.35 4.74
C ASP A 47 -21.00 39.13 5.47
N ALA A 48 -22.09 39.62 4.89
CA ALA A 48 -23.44 39.33 5.37
C ALA A 48 -23.79 37.82 5.29
N ILE A 49 -23.36 37.13 4.22
CA ILE A 49 -23.51 35.66 4.10
C ILE A 49 -22.68 34.95 5.17
N ARG A 50 -21.44 35.38 5.39
CA ARG A 50 -20.53 34.80 6.39
C ARG A 50 -21.06 34.94 7.81
N LEU A 51 -21.62 36.10 8.15
CA LEU A 51 -22.35 36.34 9.40
C LEU A 51 -23.56 35.41 9.52
N GLY A 52 -24.32 35.26 8.43
CA GLY A 52 -25.48 34.37 8.41
C GLY A 52 -25.14 32.90 8.65
N GLU A 53 -24.03 32.42 8.07
CA GLU A 53 -23.53 31.06 8.28
C GLU A 53 -23.07 30.84 9.72
N LEU A 54 -22.43 31.84 10.33
CA LEU A 54 -22.04 31.80 11.74
C LEU A 54 -23.26 31.66 12.66
N VAL A 55 -24.28 32.51 12.47
CA VAL A 55 -25.53 32.47 13.24
C VAL A 55 -26.25 31.13 13.04
N ARG A 56 -26.34 30.64 11.81
CA ARG A 56 -26.92 29.33 11.49
C ARG A 56 -26.16 28.18 12.15
N THR A 57 -24.84 28.20 12.12
CA THR A 57 -23.99 27.17 12.74
C THR A 57 -24.24 27.13 14.25
N TYR A 58 -24.38 28.29 14.88
CA TYR A 58 -24.68 28.37 16.31
C TYR A 58 -26.08 27.85 16.65
N TYR A 59 -27.09 28.17 15.84
CA TYR A 59 -28.42 27.57 15.97
C TYR A 59 -28.38 26.04 15.90
N ILE A 60 -27.65 25.48 14.93
CA ILE A 60 -27.50 24.03 14.80
C ILE A 60 -26.84 23.43 16.05
N PHE A 61 -25.82 24.09 16.59
CA PHE A 61 -25.16 23.67 17.82
C PHE A 61 -26.14 23.64 19.01
N LEU A 62 -26.83 24.76 19.28
CA LEU A 62 -27.78 24.86 20.38
C LEU A 62 -28.95 23.87 20.24
N ASN A 63 -29.58 23.83 19.07
CA ASN A 63 -30.75 22.97 18.84
C ASN A 63 -30.41 21.47 18.87
N LYS A 64 -29.18 21.08 18.55
CA LYS A 64 -28.76 19.68 18.55
C LYS A 64 -28.26 19.20 19.91
N HIS A 65 -27.61 20.07 20.68
CA HIS A 65 -26.90 19.69 21.90
C HIS A 65 -27.58 20.20 23.18
N PHE A 66 -28.45 21.19 23.09
CA PHE A 66 -29.06 21.88 24.23
C PHE A 66 -30.58 22.03 24.11
N SER A 67 -31.26 21.28 23.24
CA SER A 67 -32.72 21.41 23.05
C SER A 67 -33.56 21.12 24.29
N GLU A 68 -33.02 20.36 25.26
CA GLU A 68 -33.67 20.14 26.56
C GLU A 68 -33.57 21.35 27.50
N ALA A 69 -32.44 22.06 27.47
CA ALA A 69 -32.19 23.26 28.29
C ALA A 69 -32.71 24.54 27.62
N LEU A 70 -32.77 24.55 26.29
CA LEU A 70 -33.23 25.64 25.43
C LEU A 70 -34.31 25.12 24.49
N PRO A 71 -35.60 25.18 24.90
CA PRO A 71 -36.71 24.73 24.06
C PRO A 71 -36.83 25.50 22.74
N ASP A 72 -36.34 26.74 22.68
CA ASP A 72 -36.29 27.57 21.48
C ASP A 72 -34.91 28.23 21.32
N ALA A 73 -34.06 27.60 20.51
CA ALA A 73 -32.72 28.11 20.21
C ALA A 73 -32.73 29.43 19.42
N TRP A 74 -33.78 29.72 18.64
CA TRP A 74 -33.85 30.96 17.88
C TRP A 74 -34.17 32.15 18.78
N LEU A 75 -35.11 31.99 19.71
CA LEU A 75 -35.43 33.02 20.69
C LEU A 75 -34.20 33.38 21.53
N HIS A 76 -33.41 32.37 21.93
CA HIS A 76 -32.16 32.58 22.63
C HIS A 76 -31.14 33.38 21.79
N ILE A 77 -30.98 33.03 20.51
CA ILE A 77 -30.09 33.75 19.58
C ILE A 77 -30.54 35.20 19.38
N TYR A 78 -31.84 35.46 19.30
CA TYR A 78 -32.34 36.84 19.17
C TYR A 78 -31.96 37.70 20.38
N GLY A 79 -32.11 37.14 21.59
CA GLY A 79 -31.69 37.79 22.82
C GLY A 79 -30.18 38.01 22.89
N LEU A 80 -29.38 37.00 22.49
CA LEU A 80 -27.91 37.10 22.50
C LEU A 80 -27.38 38.18 21.56
N LEU A 81 -27.98 38.30 20.37
CA LEU A 81 -27.50 39.21 19.34
C LEU A 81 -28.09 40.63 19.47
N GLU A 82 -28.90 40.87 20.51
CA GLU A 82 -29.60 42.13 20.76
C GLU A 82 -30.39 42.61 19.53
N LEU A 83 -31.00 41.65 18.80
CA LEU A 83 -31.91 42.01 17.72
C LEU A 83 -33.09 42.77 18.34
N PRO A 84 -33.54 43.90 17.77
CA PRO A 84 -34.47 44.82 18.42
C PRO A 84 -35.75 44.13 18.91
N LEU A 85 -35.95 44.14 20.23
CA LEU A 85 -37.12 43.61 20.93
C LEU A 85 -38.18 44.69 21.25
N ASP A 86 -37.80 45.97 21.23
CA ASP A 86 -38.60 47.11 21.74
C ASP A 86 -38.87 48.21 20.69
N THR A 87 -39.45 47.82 19.55
CA THR A 87 -40.41 48.71 18.88
C THR A 87 -41.80 48.17 19.18
N GLU A 88 -42.82 49.02 19.32
CA GLU A 88 -44.22 48.69 19.68
C GLU A 88 -44.95 47.73 18.69
N ASP A 89 -44.19 46.92 17.95
CA ASP A 89 -44.63 46.04 16.89
C ASP A 89 -44.04 44.64 17.16
N THR A 90 -44.86 43.73 17.68
CA THR A 90 -44.57 42.29 17.90
C THR A 90 -44.23 41.52 16.61
N THR A 91 -44.06 42.20 15.50
CA THR A 91 -43.93 41.69 14.13
C THR A 91 -42.51 41.26 13.74
N TYR A 92 -41.48 41.61 14.51
CA TYR A 92 -40.08 41.30 14.14
C TYR A 92 -39.70 39.82 14.30
N HIS A 93 -40.17 39.15 15.37
CA HIS A 93 -40.03 37.69 15.49
C HIS A 93 -40.87 36.95 14.46
N GLU A 94 -42.08 37.44 14.19
CA GLU A 94 -42.95 36.90 13.14
C GLU A 94 -42.26 36.97 11.77
N ARG A 95 -41.55 38.07 11.49
CA ARG A 95 -40.76 38.23 10.26
C ARG A 95 -39.69 37.15 10.10
N TYR A 96 -38.86 36.89 11.12
CA TYR A 96 -37.84 35.83 11.02
C TYR A 96 -38.48 34.43 11.02
N ALA A 97 -39.63 34.27 11.68
CA ALA A 97 -40.38 33.02 11.72
C ALA A 97 -40.89 32.57 10.33
N LEU A 98 -41.14 33.51 9.41
CA LEU A 98 -41.51 33.23 8.02
C LEU A 98 -40.42 32.46 7.24
N PHE A 99 -39.16 32.59 7.66
CA PHE A 99 -38.03 31.93 7.01
C PHE A 99 -37.75 30.55 7.60
N ASN A 100 -37.27 29.64 6.76
CA ASN A 100 -36.91 28.30 7.20
C ASN A 100 -35.84 28.37 8.29
N ALA A 101 -36.15 27.74 9.43
CA ALA A 101 -35.31 27.77 10.62
C ALA A 101 -33.89 27.21 10.41
N LEU A 102 -33.68 26.31 9.45
CA LEU A 102 -32.35 25.74 9.19
C LEU A 102 -31.65 26.41 8.01
N TRP A 103 -32.39 26.77 6.97
CA TRP A 103 -31.80 27.14 5.68
C TRP A 103 -31.67 28.64 5.46
N ASP A 104 -32.67 29.42 5.84
CA ASP A 104 -32.80 30.80 5.34
C ASP A 104 -32.63 31.83 6.47
N ARG A 105 -33.18 31.51 7.65
CA ARG A 105 -33.32 32.44 8.77
C ARG A 105 -31.99 33.02 9.25
N GLY A 106 -30.94 32.19 9.33
CA GLY A 106 -29.60 32.64 9.70
C GLY A 106 -29.06 33.72 8.76
N TYR A 107 -29.26 33.57 7.45
CA TYR A 107 -28.78 34.54 6.46
C TYR A 107 -29.56 35.86 6.48
N ILE A 108 -30.86 35.82 6.76
CA ILE A 108 -31.67 37.04 6.90
C ILE A 108 -31.21 37.83 8.15
N ILE A 109 -30.90 37.13 9.24
CA ILE A 109 -30.33 37.75 10.46
C ILE A 109 -28.93 38.28 10.18
N GLY A 110 -28.08 37.51 9.50
CA GLY A 110 -26.73 37.95 9.13
C GLY A 110 -26.72 39.24 8.31
N ARG A 111 -27.65 39.36 7.36
CA ARG A 111 -27.88 40.61 6.61
C ARG A 111 -28.31 41.76 7.51
N ASP A 112 -29.28 41.54 8.40
CA ASP A 112 -29.79 42.59 9.27
C ASP A 112 -28.70 43.08 10.25
N LEU A 113 -27.87 42.17 10.79
CA LEU A 113 -26.71 42.50 11.60
C LEU A 113 -25.67 43.32 10.83
N TYR A 114 -25.33 42.88 9.61
CA TYR A 114 -24.42 43.61 8.73
C TYR A 114 -24.92 45.02 8.41
N ASN A 115 -26.21 45.17 8.09
CA ASN A 115 -26.83 46.46 7.82
C ASN A 115 -26.85 47.39 9.05
N THR A 116 -26.87 46.84 10.26
CA THR A 116 -26.71 47.61 11.51
C THR A 116 -25.26 47.92 11.87
N GLY A 117 -24.29 47.52 11.03
CA GLY A 117 -22.86 47.77 11.23
C GLY A 117 -22.20 46.84 12.24
N ARG A 118 -22.80 45.66 12.51
CA ARG A 118 -22.20 44.65 13.39
C ARG A 118 -21.19 43.83 12.60
N GLU A 119 -20.00 43.67 13.15
CA GLU A 119 -18.88 43.01 12.49
C GLU A 119 -18.82 41.51 12.84
N PHE A 120 -18.22 40.70 11.96
CA PHE A 120 -18.10 39.25 12.15
C PHE A 120 -17.41 38.87 13.47
N ASP A 121 -16.28 39.50 13.78
CA ASP A 121 -15.47 39.14 14.96
C ASP A 121 -16.21 39.42 16.26
N GLU A 122 -17.03 40.49 16.31
CA GLU A 122 -17.86 40.82 17.47
C GLU A 122 -18.92 39.74 17.73
N ILE A 123 -19.65 39.35 16.69
CA ILE A 123 -20.70 38.33 16.78
C ILE A 123 -20.08 36.95 17.09
N TYR A 124 -18.90 36.67 16.54
CA TYR A 124 -18.15 35.46 16.83
C TYR A 124 -17.75 35.38 18.31
N GLU A 125 -17.21 36.45 18.88
CA GLU A 125 -16.84 36.50 20.29
C GLU A 125 -18.05 36.30 21.22
N LEU A 126 -19.19 36.92 20.92
CA LEU A 126 -20.44 36.74 21.68
C LEU A 126 -20.94 35.29 21.65
N ILE A 127 -20.95 34.67 20.47
CA ILE A 127 -21.33 33.27 20.29
C ILE A 127 -20.36 32.34 21.04
N VAL A 128 -19.06 32.58 20.96
CA VAL A 128 -18.06 31.76 21.66
C VAL A 128 -18.23 31.87 23.17
N GLN A 129 -18.36 33.09 23.72
CA GLN A 129 -18.56 33.28 25.16
C GLN A 129 -19.84 32.60 25.65
N ASN A 130 -20.94 32.75 24.92
CA ASN A 130 -22.20 32.10 25.29
C ASN A 130 -22.14 30.57 25.15
N GLY A 131 -21.48 30.07 24.11
CA GLY A 131 -21.24 28.64 23.92
C GLY A 131 -20.40 28.02 25.04
N ILE A 132 -19.37 28.73 25.53
CA ILE A 132 -18.56 28.31 26.68
C ILE A 132 -19.42 28.18 27.93
N GLN A 133 -20.29 29.15 28.23
CA GLN A 133 -21.20 29.09 29.37
C GLN A 133 -22.10 27.84 29.32
N PHE A 134 -22.66 27.53 28.14
CA PHE A 134 -23.47 26.31 27.97
C PHE A 134 -22.65 25.03 28.15
N LEU A 135 -21.43 24.99 27.63
CA LEU A 135 -20.53 23.85 27.80
C LEU A 135 -20.13 23.64 29.27
N GLU A 136 -19.96 24.71 30.05
CA GLU A 136 -19.68 24.63 31.50
C GLU A 136 -20.86 24.09 32.31
N THR A 137 -22.10 24.28 31.83
CA THR A 137 -23.31 23.77 32.49
C THR A 137 -23.63 22.30 32.21
N LEU A 138 -22.98 21.70 31.20
CA LEU A 138 -23.09 20.27 30.97
C LEU A 138 -22.28 19.55 32.04
N GLU A 139 -22.93 18.69 32.84
CA GLU A 139 -22.23 17.61 33.51
C GLU A 139 -21.57 16.77 32.42
N THR A 140 -20.29 17.01 32.19
CA THR A 140 -19.48 16.11 31.40
C THR A 140 -19.42 14.82 32.20
N GLU A 141 -20.14 13.79 31.74
CA GLU A 141 -19.77 12.41 32.05
C GLU A 141 -18.25 12.36 31.95
N SER A 142 -17.58 12.04 33.06
CA SER A 142 -16.12 12.10 33.21
C SER A 142 -15.48 11.82 31.85
N GLU A 143 -14.75 12.79 31.28
CA GLU A 143 -14.14 12.68 29.95
C GLU A 143 -13.29 11.39 29.82
N PHE A 144 -12.88 10.86 30.97
CA PHE A 144 -12.11 9.64 31.11
C PHE A 144 -12.91 8.41 31.56
N GLY A 145 -14.21 8.48 31.80
CA GLY A 145 -15.00 7.35 32.34
C GLY A 145 -14.92 6.12 31.41
N LEU A 146 -15.06 6.36 30.11
CA LEU A 146 -14.83 5.36 29.08
C LEU A 146 -13.40 4.83 29.07
N LEU A 147 -12.40 5.71 29.24
CA LEU A 147 -10.99 5.32 29.23
C LEU A 147 -10.63 4.52 30.48
N VAL A 148 -11.17 4.89 31.65
CA VAL A 148 -11.03 4.18 32.92
C VAL A 148 -11.65 2.79 32.78
N ASP A 149 -12.86 2.68 32.27
CA ASP A 149 -13.51 1.40 31.98
C ASP A 149 -12.69 0.54 31.02
N TYR A 150 -12.15 1.15 29.96
CA TYR A 150 -11.27 0.46 29.03
C TYR A 150 -9.99 -0.02 29.72
N VAL A 151 -9.30 0.83 30.46
CA VAL A 151 -8.05 0.49 31.16
C VAL A 151 -8.30 -0.61 32.19
N LEU A 152 -9.35 -0.53 33.01
CA LEU A 152 -9.67 -1.55 34.01
C LEU A 152 -9.96 -2.93 33.38
N LYS A 153 -10.61 -2.94 32.21
CA LYS A 153 -10.97 -4.17 31.50
C LYS A 153 -9.80 -4.76 30.72
N TYR A 154 -9.00 -3.93 30.05
CA TYR A 154 -8.03 -4.37 29.04
C TYR A 154 -6.57 -4.21 29.45
N VAL A 155 -6.23 -3.31 30.37
CA VAL A 155 -4.86 -3.17 30.88
C VAL A 155 -4.68 -4.11 32.06
N ASP A 156 -3.73 -5.03 31.92
CA ASP A 156 -3.32 -5.91 33.00
C ASP A 156 -2.00 -5.41 33.59
N PHE A 157 -2.05 -4.93 34.83
CA PHE A 157 -0.84 -4.56 35.58
C PHE A 157 -0.23 -5.76 36.32
N ASN A 158 -0.87 -6.92 36.28
CA ASN A 158 -0.31 -8.12 36.88
C ASN A 158 0.60 -8.80 35.87
N PHE A 159 1.89 -8.90 36.20
CA PHE A 159 2.90 -9.72 35.52
C PHE A 159 2.61 -11.24 35.56
N VAL A 160 1.36 -11.64 35.81
CA VAL A 160 0.89 -13.03 35.87
C VAL A 160 0.04 -13.25 34.64
N ALA A 161 0.56 -14.01 33.69
CA ALA A 161 -0.16 -14.41 32.49
C ALA A 161 -1.48 -15.11 32.84
N GLY A 162 -2.59 -14.67 32.23
CA GLY A 162 -3.81 -15.49 32.16
C GLY A 162 -5.14 -14.84 32.50
N ARG A 163 -5.40 -13.57 32.16
CA ARG A 163 -6.81 -13.14 32.03
C ARG A 163 -7.42 -13.81 30.80
N ASN A 164 -8.39 -14.67 31.05
CA ASN A 164 -9.24 -15.26 30.02
C ASN A 164 -10.10 -14.12 29.42
N ARG A 165 -9.58 -13.47 28.36
CA ARG A 165 -10.34 -12.48 27.57
C ARG A 165 -11.61 -13.19 27.14
N GLY A 166 -12.77 -12.78 27.68
CA GLY A 166 -14.01 -13.55 27.67
C GLY A 166 -14.60 -13.77 26.27
N PHE A 167 -13.94 -14.56 25.43
CA PHE A 167 -14.30 -14.84 24.05
C PHE A 167 -15.73 -15.39 23.96
N ASN A 168 -16.08 -16.33 24.85
CA ASN A 168 -17.44 -16.87 24.90
C ASN A 168 -18.49 -15.79 25.22
N THR A 169 -18.18 -14.83 26.06
CA THR A 169 -19.07 -13.71 26.39
C THR A 169 -19.21 -12.78 25.20
N ASN A 170 -18.10 -12.41 24.56
CA ASN A 170 -18.08 -11.56 23.36
C ASN A 170 -18.79 -12.24 22.18
N LEU A 171 -18.59 -13.54 21.97
CA LEU A 171 -19.25 -14.31 20.93
C LEU A 171 -20.76 -14.45 21.18
N LYS A 172 -21.17 -14.73 22.42
CA LYS A 172 -22.60 -14.77 22.79
C LYS A 172 -23.26 -13.42 22.57
N ARG A 173 -22.58 -12.33 22.94
CA ARG A 173 -23.02 -10.97 22.68
C ARG A 173 -23.10 -10.69 21.18
N TYR A 174 -22.12 -11.14 20.40
CA TYR A 174 -22.13 -11.02 18.95
C TYR A 174 -23.35 -11.64 18.30
N VAL A 175 -23.72 -12.83 18.76
CA VAL A 175 -24.93 -13.52 18.29
C VAL A 175 -26.19 -12.79 18.75
N LYS A 176 -26.24 -12.33 20.01
CA LYS A 176 -27.43 -11.69 20.61
C LYS A 176 -27.71 -10.30 20.03
N ASP A 177 -26.69 -9.46 19.93
CA ASP A 177 -26.81 -8.05 19.56
C ASP A 177 -26.81 -7.84 18.05
N ASN A 178 -26.73 -8.92 17.26
CA ASN A 178 -26.94 -8.98 15.82
C ASN A 178 -26.40 -7.74 15.07
N HIS A 179 -25.07 -7.58 15.07
CA HIS A 179 -24.35 -6.53 14.32
C HIS A 179 -24.47 -5.11 14.86
N VAL A 180 -24.80 -4.93 16.14
CA VAL A 180 -24.69 -3.62 16.82
C VAL A 180 -23.28 -3.37 17.41
N GLN A 181 -22.43 -4.38 17.50
CA GLN A 181 -21.06 -4.26 18.03
C GLN A 181 -20.08 -3.50 17.12
N CYS A 182 -18.93 -3.15 17.70
CA CYS A 182 -17.88 -2.48 16.96
C CYS A 182 -17.29 -3.41 15.88
N SER A 183 -17.30 -2.95 14.63
CA SER A 183 -16.72 -3.69 13.49
C SER A 183 -15.20 -3.75 13.49
N THR A 184 -14.53 -3.02 14.40
CA THR A 184 -13.07 -2.94 14.49
C THR A 184 -12.52 -3.84 15.59
N CYS A 185 -13.02 -3.72 16.82
CA CYS A 185 -12.49 -4.46 17.96
C CYS A 185 -13.49 -5.44 18.60
N GLY A 186 -14.75 -5.47 18.12
CA GLY A 186 -15.79 -6.32 18.70
C GLY A 186 -16.16 -5.99 20.15
N SER A 187 -15.75 -4.82 20.67
CA SER A 187 -15.94 -4.45 22.06
C SER A 187 -17.40 -4.29 22.45
N GLU A 188 -17.63 -4.34 23.77
CA GLU A 188 -18.92 -4.12 24.39
C GLU A 188 -19.40 -2.66 24.50
N PHE A 189 -18.53 -1.70 24.21
CA PHE A 189 -18.87 -0.29 24.29
C PHE A 189 -19.89 0.13 23.22
N ASP A 190 -20.62 1.21 23.52
CA ASP A 190 -21.61 1.77 22.63
C ASP A 190 -21.03 2.19 21.28
N THR A 191 -21.79 1.88 20.23
CA THR A 191 -21.37 2.09 18.86
C THR A 191 -22.18 3.18 18.17
N ALA A 192 -21.50 3.96 17.33
CA ALA A 192 -22.12 4.91 16.43
C ALA A 192 -21.89 4.50 14.97
N LEU A 193 -22.79 4.95 14.09
CA LEU A 193 -22.65 4.75 12.64
C LEU A 193 -21.66 5.77 12.06
N TRP A 194 -20.59 5.28 11.47
CA TRP A 194 -19.54 6.06 10.80
C TRP A 194 -19.52 5.78 9.31
N MET A 195 -19.22 6.82 8.53
CA MET A 195 -19.13 6.84 7.07
C MET A 195 -17.68 7.11 6.64
N LYS A 196 -17.44 7.12 5.32
CA LYS A 196 -16.10 7.33 4.76
C LYS A 196 -15.39 8.59 5.27
N PRO A 197 -16.04 9.76 5.44
CA PRO A 197 -15.37 10.96 5.94
C PRO A 197 -14.90 10.87 7.41
N ASP A 198 -15.51 9.98 8.19
CA ASP A 198 -15.27 9.86 9.63
C ASP A 198 -13.99 9.07 9.94
N VAL A 199 -13.58 8.16 9.04
CA VAL A 199 -12.38 7.33 9.20
C VAL A 199 -11.17 7.92 8.46
N PRO A 200 -9.93 7.56 8.85
CA PRO A 200 -8.74 7.82 8.06
C PRO A 200 -8.89 7.39 6.59
N ALA A 201 -8.31 8.17 5.68
CA ALA A 201 -8.56 8.04 4.24
C ALA A 201 -8.15 6.67 3.63
N ASN A 202 -7.24 5.96 4.30
CA ASN A 202 -6.80 4.62 3.96
C ASN A 202 -7.77 3.50 4.39
N ILE A 203 -8.72 3.78 5.29
CA ILE A 203 -9.70 2.80 5.76
C ILE A 203 -10.90 2.79 4.81
N LYS A 204 -10.97 1.76 3.94
CA LYS A 204 -12.10 1.58 3.02
C LYS A 204 -13.33 1.09 3.77
N VAL A 205 -14.33 1.95 3.98
CA VAL A 205 -15.59 1.61 4.68
C VAL A 205 -16.34 0.42 4.04
N GLN A 206 -16.20 0.20 2.73
CA GLN A 206 -16.86 -0.87 1.96
C GLN A 206 -16.44 -2.31 2.30
N GLN A 207 -15.26 -2.57 2.85
CA GLN A 207 -14.70 -3.94 2.89
C GLN A 207 -15.22 -4.88 4.00
N PHE A 208 -16.15 -4.46 4.87
CA PHE A 208 -16.65 -5.30 5.98
C PHE A 208 -18.16 -5.21 6.26
N SER A 209 -18.94 -4.57 5.38
CA SER A 209 -20.41 -4.48 5.50
C SER A 209 -21.08 -4.69 4.13
N ASN A 210 -20.96 -5.90 3.59
CA ASN A 210 -21.70 -6.36 2.41
C ASN A 210 -23.17 -6.64 2.75
N ARG A 211 -23.89 -5.62 3.22
CA ARG A 211 -25.34 -5.70 3.49
C ARG A 211 -26.16 -4.63 2.82
N LEU A 212 -25.51 -3.76 2.06
CA LEU A 212 -26.23 -3.02 1.04
C LEU A 212 -26.71 -4.04 -0.01
N GLU A 213 -27.97 -3.96 -0.38
CA GLU A 213 -28.49 -4.68 -1.52
C GLU A 213 -27.61 -4.38 -2.74
N GLY A 214 -27.29 -5.39 -3.54
CA GLY A 214 -26.47 -5.20 -4.73
C GLY A 214 -27.08 -4.13 -5.63
N GLY A 215 -26.31 -3.08 -5.96
CA GLY A 215 -26.81 -1.94 -6.74
C GLY A 215 -27.41 -0.79 -5.92
N SER A 216 -27.38 -0.86 -4.58
CA SER A 216 -27.81 0.26 -3.73
C SER A 216 -26.90 1.48 -3.90
N SER A 217 -27.49 2.66 -4.08
CA SER A 217 -26.81 3.96 -4.11
C SER A 217 -26.44 4.49 -2.72
N ARG A 218 -26.82 3.78 -1.64
CA ARG A 218 -26.57 4.20 -0.26
C ARG A 218 -25.09 4.04 0.08
N GLU A 219 -24.53 5.03 0.76
CA GLU A 219 -23.16 4.91 1.27
C GLU A 219 -23.10 3.87 2.41
N PRO A 220 -22.06 3.01 2.43
CA PRO A 220 -21.89 2.01 3.46
C PRO A 220 -21.54 2.68 4.79
N LYS A 221 -22.13 2.17 5.88
CA LYS A 221 -21.90 2.64 7.25
C LYS A 221 -21.27 1.54 8.09
N ARG A 222 -20.41 1.91 9.05
CA ARG A 222 -19.81 1.00 10.04
C ARG A 222 -20.23 1.36 11.44
N ARG A 223 -20.42 0.36 12.29
CA ARG A 223 -20.60 0.59 13.72
C ARG A 223 -19.24 0.57 14.40
N VAL A 224 -18.83 1.70 14.96
CA VAL A 224 -17.53 1.85 15.63
C VAL A 224 -17.78 2.26 17.07
N CYS A 225 -17.16 1.57 18.03
CA CYS A 225 -17.28 1.95 19.43
C CYS A 225 -16.58 3.27 19.73
N SER A 226 -16.99 3.93 20.80
CA SER A 226 -16.36 5.16 21.29
C SER A 226 -14.84 5.10 21.39
N VAL A 227 -14.24 4.01 21.87
CA VAL A 227 -12.78 3.86 21.97
C VAL A 227 -12.10 3.86 20.60
N CYS A 228 -12.57 3.02 19.65
CA CYS A 228 -12.00 3.00 18.31
C CYS A 228 -12.26 4.29 17.53
N ARG A 229 -13.38 4.98 17.80
CA ARG A 229 -13.65 6.32 17.24
C ARG A 229 -12.58 7.31 17.69
N THR A 230 -12.26 7.33 18.99
CA THR A 230 -11.18 8.17 19.52
C THR A 230 -9.84 7.85 18.85
N GLN A 231 -9.49 6.57 18.73
CA GLN A 231 -8.27 6.15 18.02
C GLN A 231 -8.22 6.69 16.59
N TYR A 232 -9.30 6.53 15.82
CA TYR A 232 -9.35 7.00 14.43
C TYR A 232 -9.23 8.53 14.31
N MET A 233 -9.83 9.29 15.24
CA MET A 233 -9.66 10.73 15.28
C MET A 233 -8.22 11.11 15.60
N LEU A 234 -7.60 10.46 16.57
CA LEU A 234 -6.18 10.67 16.90
C LEU A 234 -5.28 10.35 15.70
N ASP A 235 -5.50 9.22 15.02
CA ASP A 235 -4.74 8.85 13.82
C ASP A 235 -4.87 9.92 12.73
N LYS A 236 -6.10 10.43 12.48
CA LYS A 236 -6.38 11.47 11.48
C LYS A 236 -5.76 12.83 11.85
N LEU A 237 -5.69 13.15 13.14
CA LEU A 237 -5.08 14.39 13.63
C LEU A 237 -3.54 14.31 13.58
N CYS A 238 -2.98 13.17 13.98
CA CYS A 238 -1.55 12.97 14.15
C CYS A 238 -0.83 12.70 12.82
N TYR A 239 -1.42 11.93 11.90
CA TYR A 239 -0.74 11.49 10.68
C TYR A 239 -1.40 12.03 9.43
N ASN A 240 -0.57 12.47 8.47
CA ASN A 240 -1.04 12.79 7.13
C ASN A 240 -1.09 11.52 6.26
N VAL A 241 -2.16 10.75 6.42
CA VAL A 241 -2.38 9.54 5.62
C VAL A 241 -3.02 9.93 4.29
N GLY A 242 -2.26 9.80 3.20
CA GLY A 242 -2.67 10.27 1.88
C GLY A 242 -3.86 9.48 1.33
N GLY A 243 -4.98 10.16 1.02
CA GLY A 243 -6.19 9.49 0.52
C GLY A 243 -6.10 8.90 -0.90
N SER A 244 -5.06 9.24 -1.66
CA SER A 244 -4.83 8.75 -3.03
C SER A 244 -3.79 7.63 -3.10
N THR A 245 -3.01 7.40 -2.04
CA THR A 245 -1.95 6.40 -1.97
C THR A 245 -2.39 5.22 -1.12
N ALA A 246 -1.94 4.01 -1.44
CA ALA A 246 -2.08 2.91 -0.49
C ALA A 246 -1.20 3.18 0.74
N THR A 247 -1.73 2.90 1.92
CA THR A 247 -1.00 3.04 3.18
C THR A 247 -0.95 1.70 3.89
N PHE A 248 0.25 1.31 4.30
CA PHE A 248 0.50 0.17 5.18
C PHE A 248 1.08 0.66 6.51
N PHE A 249 1.01 -0.16 7.55
CA PHE A 249 1.54 0.14 8.86
C PHE A 249 2.56 -0.92 9.25
N ILE A 250 3.69 -0.46 9.74
CA ILE A 250 4.73 -1.29 10.34
C ILE A 250 4.58 -1.12 11.85
N HIS A 251 4.13 -2.17 12.54
CA HIS A 251 4.12 -2.23 14.00
C HIS A 251 5.39 -2.91 14.48
N LEU A 252 6.23 -2.19 15.21
CA LEU A 252 7.51 -2.68 15.71
C LEU A 252 7.34 -3.09 17.17
N TYR A 253 7.53 -4.38 17.42
CA TYR A 253 7.45 -5.00 18.74
C TYR A 253 8.86 -5.17 19.29
N PRO A 254 9.20 -4.61 20.45
CA PRO A 254 10.50 -4.84 21.04
C PRO A 254 10.66 -6.33 21.38
N ILE A 255 11.89 -6.85 21.33
CA ILE A 255 12.17 -8.25 21.76
C ILE A 255 11.94 -8.41 23.28
N SER A 256 12.05 -7.32 24.04
CA SER A 256 11.76 -7.31 25.47
C SER A 256 10.90 -6.12 25.83
N PHE A 257 11.44 -4.91 25.73
CA PHE A 257 10.69 -3.65 25.89
C PHE A 257 11.53 -2.49 25.34
N PHE A 258 10.89 -1.40 24.95
CA PHE A 258 11.58 -0.14 24.72
C PHE A 258 11.72 0.60 26.05
N THR A 259 12.94 1.03 26.39
CA THR A 259 13.15 1.84 27.59
C THR A 259 12.58 3.23 27.40
N GLU A 260 12.23 3.92 28.49
CA GLU A 260 11.79 5.31 28.42
C GLU A 260 12.82 6.21 27.71
N VAL A 261 14.11 6.00 27.99
CA VAL A 261 15.20 6.73 27.35
C VAL A 261 15.17 6.53 25.82
N PHE A 262 14.91 5.30 25.38
CA PHE A 262 14.81 4.99 23.95
C PHE A 262 13.61 5.68 23.30
N ILE A 263 12.41 5.59 23.91
CA ILE A 263 11.20 6.24 23.40
C ILE A 263 11.42 7.75 23.31
N ARG A 264 11.95 8.38 24.36
CA ARG A 264 12.25 9.83 24.37
C ARG A 264 13.29 10.22 23.33
N ALA A 265 14.31 9.39 23.11
CA ALA A 265 15.30 9.63 22.06
C ALA A 265 14.66 9.54 20.67
N PHE A 266 13.76 8.58 20.45
CA PHE A 266 13.04 8.42 19.20
C PHE A 266 12.08 9.59 18.93
N GLN A 267 11.34 10.05 19.96
CA GLN A 267 10.50 11.24 19.92
C GLN A 267 11.29 12.49 19.51
N ARG A 268 12.44 12.73 20.16
CA ARG A 268 13.34 13.85 19.79
C ARG A 268 13.91 13.72 18.39
N ALA A 269 14.26 12.51 17.96
CA ALA A 269 14.74 12.27 16.61
C ALA A 269 13.67 12.58 15.57
N GLN A 270 12.41 12.23 15.86
CA GLN A 270 11.26 12.53 15.01
C GLN A 270 10.98 14.04 14.92
N GLU A 271 11.13 14.79 16.01
CA GLU A 271 10.99 16.25 16.02
C GLU A 271 11.93 16.93 15.02
N ASN A 272 13.13 16.39 14.80
CA ASN A 272 14.06 16.90 13.79
C ASN A 272 13.56 16.74 12.34
N PHE A 273 12.60 15.85 12.11
CA PHE A 273 11.97 15.64 10.80
C PHE A 273 10.67 16.44 10.63
N GLN A 274 10.18 17.12 11.67
CA GLN A 274 8.95 17.89 11.56
C GLN A 274 9.14 19.09 10.63
N ASN A 275 8.43 19.05 9.51
CA ASN A 275 8.37 20.15 8.56
C ASN A 275 6.92 20.28 8.06
N PRO A 276 6.21 21.40 8.36
CA PRO A 276 4.83 21.59 7.90
C PRO A 276 4.65 21.50 6.38
N ASP A 277 5.67 21.90 5.61
CA ASP A 277 5.64 21.85 4.14
C ASP A 277 5.86 20.44 3.59
N PHE A 278 6.51 19.59 4.39
CA PHE A 278 6.88 18.22 4.04
C PHE A 278 6.59 17.26 5.21
N PRO A 279 5.30 16.94 5.46
CA PRO A 279 4.86 16.14 6.61
C PRO A 279 5.20 14.65 6.49
N SER A 280 6.00 14.25 5.50
CA SER A 280 6.41 12.86 5.28
C SER A 280 7.89 12.78 4.92
N VAL A 281 8.49 11.64 5.22
CA VAL A 281 9.87 11.33 4.85
C VAL A 281 9.93 10.07 4.01
N PHE A 282 10.62 10.12 2.90
CA PHE A 282 10.82 9.00 2.00
C PHE A 282 12.12 8.29 2.33
N LEU A 283 12.03 7.05 2.80
CA LEU A 283 13.20 6.21 3.04
C LEU A 283 13.86 5.84 1.70
N LYS A 284 15.12 6.22 1.53
CA LYS A 284 15.91 5.89 0.34
C LYS A 284 16.47 4.48 0.49
N THR A 285 15.63 3.48 0.21
CA THR A 285 15.95 2.05 0.36
C THR A 285 17.23 1.66 -0.37
N ASP A 286 17.41 2.10 -1.62
CA ASP A 286 18.61 1.87 -2.43
C ASP A 286 19.89 2.41 -1.76
N ASP A 287 19.82 3.59 -1.14
CA ASP A 287 20.95 4.21 -0.44
C ASP A 287 21.26 3.49 0.87
N ALA A 288 20.23 3.15 1.65
CA ALA A 288 20.38 2.44 2.92
C ALA A 288 21.00 1.05 2.71
N LEU A 289 20.53 0.30 1.70
CA LEU A 289 21.06 -1.01 1.36
C LEU A 289 22.50 -0.91 0.85
N ARG A 290 22.80 0.05 -0.04
CA ARG A 290 24.17 0.29 -0.53
C ARG A 290 25.13 0.62 0.61
N ASN A 291 24.75 1.53 1.51
CA ASN A 291 25.56 1.88 2.68
C ASN A 291 25.80 0.67 3.58
N TYR A 292 24.79 -0.18 3.77
CA TYR A 292 24.94 -1.42 4.54
C TYR A 292 25.95 -2.39 3.90
N GLN A 293 26.02 -2.47 2.57
CA GLN A 293 27.03 -3.30 1.89
C GLN A 293 28.45 -2.79 2.08
N GLU A 294 28.63 -1.47 2.02
CA GLU A 294 29.95 -0.84 2.07
C GLU A 294 30.50 -0.77 3.49
N LYS A 295 29.64 -0.44 4.46
CA LYS A 295 30.06 -0.13 5.84
C LYS A 295 29.69 -1.22 6.85
N THR A 296 28.86 -2.20 6.48
CA THR A 296 28.24 -3.21 7.40
C THR A 296 27.37 -2.62 8.52
N GLN A 297 27.21 -1.31 8.56
CA GLN A 297 26.33 -0.60 9.47
C GLN A 297 25.10 -0.10 8.71
N LEU A 298 23.91 -0.34 9.25
CA LEU A 298 22.68 0.11 8.65
C LEU A 298 22.42 1.57 9.03
N GLU A 299 22.43 2.45 8.04
CA GLU A 299 22.08 3.87 8.18
C GLU A 299 20.82 4.14 7.35
N LEU A 300 19.75 4.58 8.00
CA LEU A 300 18.53 4.97 7.31
C LEU A 300 18.64 6.41 6.82
N THR A 301 18.53 6.60 5.51
CA THR A 301 18.60 7.91 4.86
C THR A 301 17.26 8.31 4.30
N PHE A 302 16.89 9.57 4.49
CA PHE A 302 15.56 10.07 4.17
C PHE A 302 15.61 11.29 3.24
N SER A 303 14.58 11.46 2.42
CA SER A 303 14.27 12.73 1.76
C SER A 303 12.90 13.22 2.17
N GLN A 304 12.74 14.52 2.37
CA GLN A 304 11.45 15.13 2.71
C GLN A 304 10.47 15.08 1.52
N THR A 305 9.20 14.78 1.80
CA THR A 305 8.13 14.64 0.82
C THR A 305 6.80 15.12 1.38
N LYS A 306 5.84 15.40 0.49
CA LYS A 306 4.51 15.88 0.90
C LYS A 306 3.54 14.76 1.29
N VAL A 307 3.65 13.60 0.63
CA VAL A 307 2.66 12.51 0.73
C VAL A 307 3.33 11.13 0.83
N ASN A 308 4.23 10.80 -0.11
CA ASN A 308 4.82 9.46 -0.20
C ASN A 308 5.89 9.21 0.87
N GLY A 309 6.04 7.97 1.33
CA GLY A 309 7.01 7.58 2.35
C GLY A 309 6.36 7.37 3.72
N ASN A 310 7.04 7.74 4.79
CA ASN A 310 6.58 7.63 6.17
C ASN A 310 6.02 8.97 6.65
N PRO A 311 4.70 9.09 6.88
CA PRO A 311 4.13 10.26 7.55
C PRO A 311 4.76 10.46 8.93
N ILE A 312 5.22 11.68 9.18
CA ILE A 312 5.74 12.06 10.49
C ILE A 312 4.56 12.51 11.36
N PRO A 313 4.41 11.99 12.60
CA PRO A 313 3.33 12.46 13.45
C PRO A 313 3.49 13.94 13.81
N LYS A 314 2.39 14.68 13.88
CA LYS A 314 2.40 16.08 14.33
C LYS A 314 2.80 16.24 15.79
N PHE A 315 2.50 15.24 16.61
CA PHE A 315 2.77 15.22 18.04
C PHE A 315 3.64 14.00 18.36
N SER A 316 4.78 14.21 19.01
CA SER A 316 5.72 13.11 19.33
C SER A 316 5.14 12.16 20.41
N GLU A 317 4.16 12.62 21.17
CA GLU A 317 3.37 11.86 22.14
C GLU A 317 2.51 10.76 21.48
N ALA A 318 2.29 10.82 20.17
CA ALA A 318 1.61 9.75 19.44
C ALA A 318 2.43 8.44 19.41
N LEU A 319 3.72 8.50 19.72
CA LEU A 319 4.60 7.33 19.79
C LEU A 319 4.47 6.62 21.14
N GLY A 320 3.95 5.39 21.10
CA GLY A 320 3.80 4.52 22.27
C GLY A 320 4.88 3.44 22.40
N ASN A 321 4.62 2.46 23.26
CA ASN A 321 5.51 1.31 23.50
C ASN A 321 5.57 0.30 22.33
N ILE A 322 4.57 0.32 21.44
CA ILE A 322 4.65 -0.34 20.14
C ILE A 322 4.80 0.80 19.13
N LEU A 323 5.95 0.86 18.47
CA LEU A 323 6.20 1.91 17.49
C LEU A 323 5.44 1.56 16.21
N THR A 324 4.45 2.37 15.87
CA THR A 324 3.67 2.21 14.63
C THR A 324 4.12 3.25 13.62
N ILE A 325 4.65 2.78 12.49
CA ILE A 325 5.15 3.62 11.40
C ILE A 325 4.23 3.45 10.19
N PRO A 326 3.45 4.47 9.81
CA PRO A 326 2.70 4.45 8.56
C PRO A 326 3.65 4.54 7.34
N VAL A 327 3.24 3.94 6.24
CA VAL A 327 3.97 3.89 4.97
C VAL A 327 3.01 4.17 3.82
N ASN A 328 2.98 5.41 3.34
CA ASN A 328 2.29 5.83 2.12
C ASN A 328 3.13 5.41 0.91
N THR A 329 2.65 4.44 0.15
CA THR A 329 3.43 3.81 -0.92
C THR A 329 3.29 4.58 -2.25
N PRO A 330 4.39 4.84 -2.98
CA PRO A 330 4.38 5.62 -4.23
C PRO A 330 4.01 4.82 -5.48
N GLY A 331 3.79 3.52 -5.37
CA GLY A 331 3.70 2.60 -6.52
C GLY A 331 2.40 2.72 -7.30
N ASN A 332 2.50 2.47 -8.61
CA ASN A 332 1.38 2.53 -9.56
C ASN A 332 0.44 1.32 -9.47
N ASN A 333 0.87 0.25 -8.80
CA ASN A 333 0.10 -0.98 -8.65
C ASN A 333 0.33 -1.59 -7.26
N HIS A 334 -0.56 -2.50 -6.87
CA HIS A 334 -0.53 -3.12 -5.55
C HIS A 334 0.76 -3.91 -5.27
N THR A 335 1.35 -4.57 -6.28
CA THR A 335 2.61 -5.31 -6.10
C THR A 335 3.77 -4.38 -5.76
N GLY A 336 3.92 -3.27 -6.48
CA GLY A 336 4.95 -2.27 -6.19
C GLY A 336 4.73 -1.60 -4.83
N ASN A 337 3.47 -1.34 -4.46
CA ASN A 337 3.12 -0.79 -3.16
C ASN A 337 3.52 -1.70 -2.01
N ILE A 338 3.15 -2.98 -2.07
CA ILE A 338 3.55 -3.95 -1.05
C ILE A 338 5.07 -4.13 -1.01
N LEU A 339 5.75 -4.19 -2.15
CA LEU A 339 7.21 -4.31 -2.18
C LEU A 339 7.87 -3.17 -1.39
N PHE A 340 7.50 -1.93 -1.70
CA PHE A 340 8.03 -0.76 -0.99
C PHE A 340 7.77 -0.84 0.52
N ALA A 341 6.58 -1.29 0.93
CA ALA A 341 6.23 -1.44 2.33
C ALA A 341 7.05 -2.55 3.03
N ILE A 342 7.28 -3.68 2.35
CA ILE A 342 8.13 -4.78 2.85
C ILE A 342 9.58 -4.33 3.01
N GLU A 343 10.12 -3.58 2.04
CA GLU A 343 11.48 -3.04 2.13
C GLU A 343 11.64 -2.12 3.35
N ASN A 344 10.67 -1.24 3.58
CA ASN A 344 10.64 -0.38 4.77
C ASN A 344 10.56 -1.23 6.05
N ALA A 345 9.67 -2.22 6.09
CA ALA A 345 9.50 -3.10 7.25
C ALA A 345 10.81 -3.82 7.61
N LEU A 346 11.48 -4.43 6.64
CA LEU A 346 12.76 -5.11 6.83
C LEU A 346 13.87 -4.16 7.31
N LEU A 347 13.94 -2.94 6.77
CA LEU A 347 14.95 -1.95 7.16
C LEU A 347 14.72 -1.42 8.58
N TYR A 348 13.49 -1.03 8.93
CA TYR A 348 13.17 -0.55 10.28
C TYR A 348 13.36 -1.65 11.33
N GLN A 349 12.85 -2.85 11.06
CA GLN A 349 12.99 -4.03 11.91
C GLN A 349 14.47 -4.27 12.24
N ARG A 350 15.33 -4.28 11.22
CA ARG A 350 16.77 -4.53 11.39
C ARG A 350 17.49 -3.36 12.06
N PHE A 351 17.13 -2.12 11.73
CA PHE A 351 17.76 -0.92 12.31
C PHE A 351 17.48 -0.80 13.80
N LEU A 352 16.25 -1.09 14.23
CA LEU A 352 15.84 -0.97 15.63
C LEU A 352 16.06 -2.26 16.43
N GLY A 353 16.39 -3.37 15.77
CA GLY A 353 16.55 -4.68 16.41
C GLY A 353 15.24 -5.19 17.01
N SER A 354 14.11 -4.86 16.39
CA SER A 354 12.77 -5.23 16.86
C SER A 354 12.21 -6.40 16.06
N ARG A 355 11.07 -6.92 16.48
CA ARG A 355 10.17 -7.69 15.62
C ARG A 355 9.22 -6.75 14.89
N ALA A 356 8.61 -7.19 13.80
CA ALA A 356 7.75 -6.33 13.02
C ALA A 356 6.51 -7.04 12.47
N VAL A 357 5.41 -6.30 12.38
CA VAL A 357 4.18 -6.72 11.69
C VAL A 357 3.88 -5.67 10.63
N LEU A 358 3.76 -6.08 9.38
CA LEU A 358 3.34 -5.24 8.26
C LEU A 358 1.88 -5.57 7.91
N THR A 359 0.97 -4.62 8.02
CA THR A 359 -0.47 -4.79 7.74
C THR A 359 -1.10 -3.52 7.16
N ASP A 360 -2.34 -3.59 6.70
CA ASP A 360 -3.15 -2.42 6.32
C ASP A 360 -3.91 -1.79 7.50
N SER A 361 -3.91 -2.45 8.67
CA SER A 361 -4.50 -1.97 9.91
C SER A 361 -3.60 -0.95 10.62
N SER A 362 -4.14 0.19 11.09
CA SER A 362 -3.40 1.10 11.99
C SER A 362 -3.32 0.58 13.42
N ILE A 363 -4.02 -0.52 13.73
CA ILE A 363 -4.09 -1.14 15.03
C ILE A 363 -3.20 -2.39 15.03
N PRO A 364 -2.26 -2.51 15.99
CA PRO A 364 -1.43 -3.71 16.14
C PRO A 364 -2.30 -4.96 16.32
N LEU A 365 -2.07 -5.98 15.46
CA LEU A 365 -2.93 -7.16 15.37
C LEU A 365 -2.63 -8.24 16.42
N PHE A 366 -1.41 -8.26 16.95
CA PHE A 366 -0.88 -9.37 17.73
C PHE A 366 -0.48 -8.94 19.13
N SER A 367 -0.56 -9.89 20.05
CA SER A 367 0.16 -9.86 21.32
C SER A 367 1.62 -10.28 21.09
N ASP A 368 2.47 -10.03 22.08
CA ASP A 368 3.93 -10.17 21.92
C ASP A 368 4.38 -11.61 21.60
N ASP A 369 3.57 -12.64 21.87
CA ASP A 369 3.91 -14.06 21.66
C ASP A 369 3.20 -14.73 20.47
N GLU A 370 2.36 -14.00 19.73
CA GLU A 370 1.50 -14.58 18.68
C GLU A 370 2.19 -14.69 17.30
N PHE A 371 3.39 -14.12 17.13
CA PHE A 371 4.16 -14.20 15.90
C PHE A 371 5.68 -14.29 16.19
N ASN A 372 6.44 -14.75 15.19
CA ASN A 372 7.85 -15.08 15.38
C ASN A 372 8.74 -13.83 15.34
N HIS A 373 9.14 -13.38 14.14
CA HIS A 373 10.08 -12.26 14.01
C HIS A 373 9.57 -11.17 13.06
N LEU A 374 9.08 -11.57 11.88
CA LEU A 374 8.46 -10.67 10.91
C LEU A 374 7.15 -11.29 10.41
N PHE A 375 6.04 -10.62 10.66
CA PHE A 375 4.75 -10.97 10.06
C PHE A 375 4.40 -10.01 8.92
N ILE A 376 4.00 -10.54 7.77
CA ILE A 376 3.52 -9.76 6.64
C ILE A 376 2.10 -10.19 6.31
N ASP A 377 1.18 -9.27 6.49
CA ASP A 377 -0.21 -9.45 6.12
C ASP A 377 -0.35 -9.45 4.60
N HIS A 378 -1.02 -10.47 4.08
CA HIS A 378 -1.28 -10.65 2.64
C HIS A 378 -0.06 -10.54 1.70
N ILE A 379 0.91 -11.44 1.83
CA ILE A 379 1.99 -11.57 0.84
C ILE A 379 1.41 -11.89 -0.56
N PRO A 380 1.72 -11.07 -1.58
CA PRO A 380 1.32 -11.34 -2.96
C PRO A 380 1.82 -12.72 -3.41
N PRO A 381 1.01 -13.54 -4.11
CA PRO A 381 1.45 -14.85 -4.57
C PRO A 381 2.75 -14.83 -5.37
N ALA A 382 2.99 -13.73 -6.10
CA ALA A 382 4.18 -13.53 -6.90
C ALA A 382 5.48 -13.35 -6.08
N PHE A 383 5.38 -13.11 -4.78
CA PHE A 383 6.51 -12.98 -3.85
C PHE A 383 6.74 -14.23 -3.00
N ARG A 384 5.94 -15.29 -3.16
CA ARG A 384 6.08 -16.53 -2.36
C ARG A 384 7.43 -17.21 -2.51
N GLY A 385 8.07 -17.06 -3.67
CA GLY A 385 9.44 -17.51 -3.89
C GLY A 385 10.49 -16.78 -3.03
N TRP A 386 10.23 -15.55 -2.61
CA TRP A 386 11.10 -14.77 -1.73
C TRP A 386 10.66 -14.89 -0.26
N LEU A 387 9.35 -14.80 -0.02
CA LEU A 387 8.71 -14.81 1.29
C LEU A 387 7.72 -15.98 1.34
N PRO A 388 8.17 -17.18 1.75
CA PRO A 388 7.36 -18.40 1.64
C PRO A 388 6.16 -18.39 2.59
N ASP A 389 6.34 -17.86 3.81
CA ASP A 389 5.32 -17.78 4.85
C ASP A 389 5.01 -16.32 5.21
N ASN A 390 3.79 -16.07 5.68
CA ASN A 390 3.40 -14.79 6.26
C ASN A 390 4.09 -14.55 7.60
N ASN A 391 4.38 -15.59 8.38
CA ASN A 391 5.06 -15.50 9.68
C ASN A 391 6.49 -16.03 9.58
N LEU A 392 7.45 -15.13 9.40
CA LEU A 392 8.86 -15.46 9.28
C LEU A 392 9.55 -15.49 10.63
N ASP A 393 10.34 -16.53 10.88
CA ASP A 393 11.27 -16.56 12.00
C ASP A 393 12.52 -15.70 11.74
N SER A 394 13.45 -15.67 12.69
CA SER A 394 14.68 -14.87 12.60
C SER A 394 15.56 -15.28 11.41
N ASP A 395 15.72 -16.59 11.16
CA ASP A 395 16.58 -17.10 10.10
C ASP A 395 15.99 -16.81 8.72
N MET A 396 14.69 -17.05 8.56
CA MET A 396 13.95 -16.72 7.35
C MET A 396 13.98 -15.22 7.06
N THR A 397 13.82 -14.38 8.09
CA THR A 397 13.90 -12.91 7.94
C THR A 397 15.30 -12.48 7.51
N GLN A 398 16.35 -13.07 8.09
CA GLN A 398 17.73 -12.79 7.70
C GLN A 398 18.01 -13.23 6.25
N GLN A 399 17.50 -14.39 5.83
CA GLN A 399 17.61 -14.87 4.45
C GLN A 399 16.88 -13.94 3.49
N ALA A 400 15.64 -13.54 3.81
CA ALA A 400 14.87 -12.60 3.00
C ALA A 400 15.59 -11.26 2.82
N PHE A 401 16.21 -10.73 3.89
CA PHE A 401 17.03 -9.52 3.81
C PHE A 401 18.28 -9.71 2.94
N LYS A 402 19.00 -10.82 3.10
CA LYS A 402 20.20 -11.11 2.28
C LYS A 402 19.83 -11.24 0.80
N GLN A 403 18.71 -11.89 0.49
CA GLN A 403 18.21 -11.98 -0.88
C GLN A 403 17.85 -10.60 -1.43
N LEU A 404 17.10 -9.79 -0.68
CA LEU A 404 16.77 -8.42 -1.07
C LEU A 404 18.03 -7.61 -1.39
N LEU A 405 19.05 -7.69 -0.52
CA LEU A 405 20.33 -7.04 -0.71
C LEU A 405 21.00 -7.46 -2.03
N ASN A 406 21.08 -8.77 -2.30
CA ASN A 406 21.66 -9.29 -3.53
C ASN A 406 20.88 -8.83 -4.77
N LEU A 407 19.55 -8.82 -4.72
CA LEU A 407 18.71 -8.39 -5.85
C LEU A 407 18.89 -6.90 -6.15
N HIS A 408 19.02 -6.05 -5.12
CA HIS A 408 19.34 -4.64 -5.27
C HIS A 408 20.71 -4.42 -5.89
N THR A 409 21.73 -5.18 -5.45
CA THR A 409 23.06 -5.11 -6.05
C THR A 409 23.06 -5.55 -7.51
N ILE A 410 22.31 -6.62 -7.84
CA ILE A 410 22.13 -7.07 -9.23
C ILE A 410 21.51 -5.95 -10.06
N ARG A 411 20.38 -5.36 -9.62
CA ARG A 411 19.71 -4.26 -10.30
C ARG A 411 20.64 -3.06 -10.53
N SER A 412 21.38 -2.66 -9.49
CA SER A 412 22.34 -1.55 -9.54
C SER A 412 23.47 -1.81 -10.55
N LYS A 413 24.05 -3.02 -10.55
CA LYS A 413 25.12 -3.41 -11.49
C LYS A 413 24.65 -3.44 -12.95
N ILE A 414 23.40 -3.80 -13.21
CA ILE A 414 22.81 -3.73 -14.55
C ILE A 414 22.72 -2.27 -15.02
N GLY A 415 22.52 -1.34 -14.09
CA GLY A 415 22.26 0.07 -14.36
C GLY A 415 20.78 0.40 -14.54
N SER A 416 19.89 -0.48 -14.08
CA SER A 416 18.45 -0.25 -14.15
C SER A 416 18.00 0.76 -13.09
N ILE A 417 17.21 1.73 -13.51
CA ILE A 417 16.59 2.74 -12.64
C ILE A 417 15.08 2.44 -12.45
N ASP A 418 14.51 1.55 -13.26
CA ASP A 418 13.08 1.22 -13.21
C ASP A 418 12.75 0.44 -11.92
N ALA A 419 11.71 0.88 -11.21
CA ALA A 419 11.23 0.21 -10.00
C ALA A 419 10.60 -1.17 -10.32
N ASP A 420 10.00 -1.31 -11.51
CA ASP A 420 9.39 -2.56 -11.94
C ASP A 420 10.42 -3.67 -12.19
N ASP A 421 11.68 -3.31 -12.40
CA ASP A 421 12.75 -4.28 -12.60
C ASP A 421 13.11 -5.04 -11.32
N LEU A 422 13.03 -4.40 -10.15
CA LEU A 422 13.17 -5.12 -8.87
C LEU A 422 12.01 -6.11 -8.67
N VAL A 423 10.78 -5.69 -9.01
CA VAL A 423 9.61 -6.57 -8.99
C VAL A 423 9.83 -7.77 -9.90
N ARG A 424 10.38 -7.59 -11.11
CA ARG A 424 10.70 -8.71 -12.03
C ARG A 424 11.73 -9.67 -11.44
N LEU A 425 12.79 -9.15 -10.82
CA LEU A 425 13.80 -9.97 -10.16
C LEU A 425 13.22 -10.78 -9.01
N ILE A 426 12.41 -10.17 -8.15
CA ILE A 426 11.74 -10.88 -7.03
C ILE A 426 10.77 -11.93 -7.57
N ARG A 427 9.97 -11.58 -8.59
CA ARG A 427 9.03 -12.53 -9.22
C ARG A 427 9.75 -13.74 -9.81
N SER A 428 10.96 -13.56 -10.34
CA SER A 428 11.76 -14.67 -10.88
C SER A 428 12.03 -15.76 -9.83
N LEU A 429 12.08 -15.40 -8.55
CA LEU A 429 12.25 -16.33 -7.45
C LEU A 429 11.04 -17.25 -7.25
N ASN A 430 9.86 -16.89 -7.75
CA ASN A 430 8.66 -17.71 -7.63
C ASN A 430 8.57 -18.85 -8.66
N TYR A 431 9.45 -18.82 -9.67
CA TYR A 431 9.48 -19.81 -10.74
C TYR A 431 10.65 -20.78 -10.52
N ASP A 432 11.03 -21.48 -11.59
CA ASP A 432 12.18 -22.38 -11.64
C ASP A 432 13.46 -21.73 -11.12
N VAL A 433 14.33 -22.53 -10.50
CA VAL A 433 15.59 -22.08 -9.87
C VAL A 433 16.52 -21.34 -10.84
N LEU A 434 16.39 -21.56 -12.16
CA LEU A 434 17.18 -20.88 -13.19
C LEU A 434 16.52 -19.63 -13.78
N GLU A 435 15.27 -19.30 -13.40
CA GLU A 435 14.56 -18.12 -13.93
C GLU A 435 15.32 -16.82 -13.62
N LEU A 436 15.98 -16.72 -12.46
CA LEU A 436 16.77 -15.54 -12.11
C LEU A 436 17.93 -15.29 -13.10
N TYR A 437 18.59 -16.35 -13.58
CA TYR A 437 19.61 -16.22 -14.64
C TYR A 437 18.99 -15.69 -15.94
N TYR A 438 17.84 -16.22 -16.33
CA TYR A 438 17.15 -15.81 -17.55
C TYR A 438 16.70 -14.34 -17.52
N VAL A 439 16.01 -13.94 -16.45
CA VAL A 439 15.51 -12.57 -16.26
C VAL A 439 16.69 -11.59 -16.23
N THR A 440 17.71 -11.88 -15.43
CA THR A 440 18.89 -11.02 -15.31
C THR A 440 19.63 -10.89 -16.64
N HIS A 441 19.84 -12.00 -17.36
CA HIS A 441 20.46 -11.98 -18.69
C HIS A 441 19.70 -11.08 -19.67
N ARG A 442 18.37 -11.21 -19.70
CA ARG A 442 17.51 -10.41 -20.59
C ARG A 442 17.54 -8.92 -20.23
N MET A 443 17.60 -8.59 -18.94
CA MET A 443 17.73 -7.21 -18.48
C MET A 443 19.08 -6.61 -18.90
N ILE A 444 20.18 -7.33 -18.75
CA ILE A 444 21.52 -6.89 -19.22
C ILE A 444 21.48 -6.60 -20.72
N LYS A 445 20.89 -7.49 -21.53
CA LYS A 445 20.73 -7.29 -22.97
C LYS A 445 19.90 -6.07 -23.33
N ARG A 446 18.86 -5.78 -22.56
CA ARG A 446 17.96 -4.63 -22.77
C ARG A 446 18.69 -3.32 -22.45
N GLU A 447 19.28 -3.21 -21.26
CA GLU A 447 19.90 -1.96 -20.78
C GLU A 447 21.24 -1.64 -21.47
N GLN A 448 21.96 -2.66 -21.93
CA GLN A 448 23.30 -2.52 -22.48
C GLN A 448 23.34 -2.94 -23.96
N ALA A 449 22.22 -2.78 -24.68
CA ALA A 449 22.13 -3.08 -26.09
C ALA A 449 23.23 -2.36 -26.89
N GLY A 450 23.95 -3.10 -27.73
CA GLY A 450 25.06 -2.56 -28.53
C GLY A 450 26.39 -2.36 -27.79
N ASN A 451 26.47 -2.66 -26.48
CA ASN A 451 27.72 -2.59 -25.71
C ASN A 451 28.09 -3.97 -25.13
N GLU A 452 28.57 -4.86 -26.00
CA GLU A 452 28.94 -6.24 -25.64
C GLU A 452 30.01 -6.31 -24.52
N PRO A 453 31.07 -5.49 -24.50
CA PRO A 453 32.06 -5.49 -23.41
C PRO A 453 31.44 -5.24 -22.03
N ARG A 454 30.53 -4.26 -21.94
CA ARG A 454 29.84 -3.94 -20.68
C ARG A 454 28.92 -5.08 -20.24
N GLN A 455 28.27 -5.77 -21.18
CA GLN A 455 27.45 -6.94 -20.87
C GLN A 455 28.29 -8.04 -20.21
N PHE A 456 29.47 -8.35 -20.76
CA PHE A 456 30.36 -9.36 -20.19
C PHE A 456 30.83 -9.00 -18.77
N VAL A 457 31.20 -7.73 -18.55
CA VAL A 457 31.59 -7.25 -17.21
C VAL A 457 30.43 -7.39 -16.24
N THR A 458 29.24 -6.97 -16.64
CA THR A 458 28.04 -7.01 -15.79
C THR A 458 27.65 -8.44 -15.41
N VAL A 459 27.66 -9.37 -16.38
CA VAL A 459 27.36 -10.79 -16.16
C VAL A 459 28.32 -11.39 -15.12
N ARG A 460 29.62 -11.10 -15.23
CA ARG A 460 30.62 -11.59 -14.26
C ARG A 460 30.38 -11.01 -12.87
N ASP A 461 30.10 -9.72 -12.82
CA ASP A 461 29.89 -8.99 -11.58
C ASP A 461 28.61 -9.42 -10.83
N THR A 462 27.62 -9.97 -11.53
CA THR A 462 26.37 -10.50 -10.95
C THR A 462 26.36 -12.00 -10.74
N ALA A 463 27.28 -12.76 -11.36
CA ALA A 463 27.28 -14.22 -11.35
C ALA A 463 27.23 -14.82 -9.93
N GLN A 464 28.11 -14.38 -9.02
CA GLN A 464 28.13 -14.89 -7.65
C GLN A 464 26.86 -14.50 -6.87
N LEU A 465 26.34 -13.29 -7.09
CA LEU A 465 25.13 -12.82 -6.41
C LEU A 465 23.91 -13.68 -6.80
N ILE A 466 23.80 -14.02 -8.08
CA ILE A 466 22.75 -14.92 -8.58
C ILE A 466 22.96 -16.33 -8.04
N ALA A 467 24.19 -16.84 -8.10
CA ALA A 467 24.54 -18.17 -7.60
C ALA A 467 24.15 -18.34 -6.11
N ASP A 468 24.44 -17.35 -5.28
CA ASP A 468 24.08 -17.36 -3.86
C ASP A 468 22.56 -17.45 -3.62
N VAL A 469 21.76 -16.76 -4.43
CA VAL A 469 20.29 -16.78 -4.33
C VAL A 469 19.72 -18.10 -4.84
N VAL A 470 20.28 -18.64 -5.92
CA VAL A 470 19.83 -19.91 -6.52
C VAL A 470 20.22 -21.11 -5.65
N ALA A 471 21.41 -21.09 -5.03
CA ALA A 471 21.85 -22.13 -4.10
C ALA A 471 20.91 -22.27 -2.90
N GLN A 472 20.45 -21.15 -2.33
CA GLN A 472 19.46 -21.13 -1.23
C GLN A 472 18.12 -21.78 -1.60
N LYS A 473 17.80 -21.92 -2.90
CA LYS A 473 16.60 -22.59 -3.41
C LYS A 473 16.83 -24.06 -3.79
N GLY A 474 17.99 -24.63 -3.44
CA GLY A 474 18.35 -26.01 -3.80
C GLY A 474 18.77 -26.19 -5.26
N GLY A 475 19.13 -25.12 -5.96
CA GLY A 475 19.59 -25.18 -7.35
C GLY A 475 21.04 -25.63 -7.55
N GLU A 476 21.74 -26.05 -6.49
CA GLU A 476 23.18 -26.37 -6.52
C GLU A 476 23.52 -27.48 -7.52
N THR A 477 22.73 -28.57 -7.51
CA THR A 477 22.96 -29.73 -8.39
C THR A 477 22.89 -29.34 -9.87
N ILE A 478 21.78 -28.71 -10.29
CA ILE A 478 21.61 -28.30 -11.69
C ILE A 478 22.65 -27.24 -12.09
N MET A 479 22.99 -26.31 -11.20
CA MET A 479 24.04 -25.33 -11.47
C MET A 479 25.40 -25.99 -11.69
N SER A 480 25.76 -27.00 -10.88
CA SER A 480 27.03 -27.72 -11.03
C SER A 480 27.16 -28.39 -12.40
N HIS A 481 26.09 -29.01 -12.90
CA HIS A 481 26.06 -29.65 -14.21
C HIS A 481 26.10 -28.64 -15.36
N ILE A 482 25.39 -27.50 -15.24
CA ILE A 482 25.44 -26.44 -16.26
C ILE A 482 26.83 -25.78 -16.29
N LYS A 483 27.46 -25.58 -15.13
CA LYS A 483 28.83 -25.07 -15.03
C LYS A 483 29.82 -26.04 -15.67
N GLU A 484 29.63 -27.34 -15.48
CA GLU A 484 30.45 -28.37 -16.11
C GLU A 484 30.27 -28.39 -17.64
N LEU A 485 29.04 -28.25 -18.14
CA LEU A 485 28.79 -28.09 -19.60
C LEU A 485 29.53 -26.88 -20.17
N ALA A 486 29.46 -25.74 -19.49
CA ALA A 486 30.15 -24.52 -19.90
C ALA A 486 31.67 -24.72 -19.92
N ARG A 487 32.22 -25.42 -18.92
CA ARG A 487 33.65 -25.75 -18.82
C ARG A 487 34.12 -26.61 -19.98
N ILE A 488 33.44 -27.72 -20.25
CA ILE A 488 33.75 -28.64 -21.35
C ILE A 488 33.68 -27.90 -22.69
N ALA A 489 32.62 -27.09 -22.89
CA ALA A 489 32.45 -26.33 -24.10
C ALA A 489 33.58 -25.31 -24.32
N TRP A 490 33.99 -24.59 -23.27
CA TRP A 490 35.05 -23.59 -23.35
C TRP A 490 36.42 -24.23 -23.59
N GLU A 491 36.83 -25.19 -22.76
CA GLU A 491 38.12 -25.89 -22.88
C GLU A 491 38.23 -26.68 -24.19
N GLY A 492 37.12 -27.29 -24.62
CA GLY A 492 37.03 -28.03 -25.87
C GLY A 492 36.88 -27.16 -27.12
N ARG A 493 36.81 -25.82 -26.97
CA ARG A 493 36.54 -24.87 -28.05
C ARG A 493 35.30 -25.26 -28.87
N LEU A 494 34.25 -25.69 -28.17
CA LEU A 494 32.94 -26.01 -28.74
C LEU A 494 32.14 -24.71 -28.88
N LYS A 495 32.63 -23.77 -29.68
CA LYS A 495 31.99 -22.48 -29.95
C LYS A 495 32.29 -21.98 -31.35
N GLY A 496 31.53 -21.00 -31.82
CA GLY A 496 31.88 -20.25 -33.04
C GLY A 496 33.05 -19.29 -32.85
N GLU A 497 33.44 -18.61 -33.94
CA GLU A 497 34.54 -17.64 -33.94
C GLU A 497 34.22 -16.37 -33.15
N SER A 498 32.93 -16.01 -33.03
CA SER A 498 32.46 -14.83 -32.28
C SER A 498 32.02 -15.19 -30.85
N LEU A 499 32.15 -14.25 -29.91
CA LEU A 499 31.64 -14.34 -28.54
C LEU A 499 30.16 -13.92 -28.40
N LYS A 500 29.44 -13.73 -29.50
CA LYS A 500 27.99 -13.52 -29.46
C LYS A 500 27.28 -14.73 -28.87
N ASP A 501 26.20 -14.50 -28.11
CA ASP A 501 25.42 -15.55 -27.45
C ASP A 501 25.02 -16.70 -28.37
N ASN A 502 24.62 -16.39 -29.61
CA ASN A 502 24.22 -17.41 -30.59
C ASN A 502 25.38 -18.33 -30.98
N SER A 503 26.60 -17.80 -31.03
CA SER A 503 27.81 -18.56 -31.33
C SER A 503 28.27 -19.40 -30.13
N LEU A 504 28.10 -18.89 -28.91
CA LEU A 504 28.46 -19.58 -27.67
C LEU A 504 27.47 -20.68 -27.28
N ALA A 505 26.17 -20.43 -27.46
CA ALA A 505 25.08 -21.37 -27.14
C ALA A 505 24.83 -22.42 -28.22
N LYS A 506 25.43 -22.30 -29.40
CA LYS A 506 25.16 -23.21 -30.53
C LYS A 506 25.28 -24.70 -30.21
N PRO A 507 26.33 -25.22 -29.53
CA PRO A 507 26.41 -26.64 -29.22
C PRO A 507 25.24 -27.10 -28.35
N LEU A 508 24.84 -26.28 -27.38
CA LEU A 508 23.74 -26.56 -26.48
C LEU A 508 22.40 -26.57 -27.22
N ASP A 509 22.17 -25.60 -28.11
CA ASP A 509 20.95 -25.53 -28.91
C ASP A 509 20.77 -26.77 -29.78
N VAL A 510 21.83 -27.19 -30.45
CA VAL A 510 21.81 -28.35 -31.35
C VAL A 510 21.60 -29.65 -30.55
N ALA A 511 22.19 -29.74 -29.36
CA ALA A 511 21.97 -30.86 -28.48
C ALA A 511 20.50 -30.95 -28.03
N PHE A 512 19.88 -29.83 -27.66
CA PHE A 512 18.44 -29.76 -27.38
C PHE A 512 17.58 -30.12 -28.59
N ASP A 513 17.88 -29.58 -29.77
CA ASP A 513 17.14 -29.88 -31.01
C ASP A 513 17.23 -31.38 -31.38
N SER A 514 18.37 -32.02 -31.09
CA SER A 514 18.54 -33.46 -31.28
C SER A 514 17.72 -34.26 -30.28
N LEU A 515 17.69 -33.85 -29.02
CA LEU A 515 16.92 -34.50 -27.96
C LEU A 515 15.40 -34.37 -28.19
N GLU A 516 14.94 -33.23 -28.71
CA GLU A 516 13.54 -32.99 -29.06
C GLU A 516 13.03 -33.91 -30.19
N ARG A 517 13.93 -34.31 -31.10
CA ARG A 517 13.62 -35.23 -32.20
C ARG A 517 13.72 -36.70 -31.81
N TRP A 518 14.30 -37.01 -30.64
CA TRP A 518 14.51 -38.38 -30.20
C TRP A 518 13.17 -39.06 -29.93
N GLN A 519 13.01 -40.27 -30.48
CA GLN A 519 11.84 -41.10 -30.28
C GLN A 519 12.23 -42.33 -29.44
N SER A 520 11.95 -42.28 -28.15
CA SER A 520 12.34 -43.35 -27.19
C SER A 520 11.73 -44.72 -27.51
N GLU A 521 10.66 -44.77 -28.31
CA GLU A 521 10.04 -46.01 -28.78
C GLU A 521 10.82 -46.71 -29.89
N HIS A 522 11.63 -45.97 -30.65
CA HIS A 522 12.30 -46.45 -31.87
C HIS A 522 13.84 -46.40 -31.76
N GLU A 523 14.38 -45.55 -30.89
CA GLU A 523 15.81 -45.32 -30.76
C GLU A 523 16.25 -45.58 -29.32
N THR A 524 17.30 -46.39 -29.16
CA THR A 524 17.95 -46.62 -27.86
C THR A 524 18.64 -45.35 -27.37
N GLU A 525 18.92 -45.28 -26.07
CA GLU A 525 19.61 -44.14 -25.48
C GLU A 525 21.06 -44.00 -25.97
N GLU A 526 21.70 -45.11 -26.33
CA GLU A 526 23.03 -45.10 -26.94
C GLU A 526 22.99 -44.49 -28.34
N GLU A 527 21.99 -44.85 -29.14
CA GLU A 527 21.74 -44.25 -30.45
C GLU A 527 21.42 -42.75 -30.32
N ALA A 528 20.60 -42.35 -29.35
CA ALA A 528 20.28 -40.95 -29.08
C ALA A 528 21.53 -40.13 -28.76
N ARG A 529 22.42 -40.64 -27.91
CA ARG A 529 23.71 -39.99 -27.58
C ARG A 529 24.64 -39.92 -28.78
N ALA A 530 24.70 -40.96 -29.59
CA ALA A 530 25.53 -40.99 -30.80
C ALA A 530 25.02 -39.98 -31.85
N ILE A 531 23.71 -39.92 -32.08
CA ILE A 531 23.06 -38.95 -32.98
C ILE A 531 23.32 -37.53 -32.50
N MET A 532 23.10 -37.26 -31.21
CA MET A 532 23.34 -35.93 -30.63
C MET A 532 24.81 -35.50 -30.76
N SER A 533 25.75 -36.40 -30.45
CA SER A 533 27.19 -36.13 -30.61
C SER A 533 27.56 -35.80 -32.05
N LYS A 534 26.98 -36.54 -33.01
CA LYS A 534 27.19 -36.31 -34.44
C LYS A 534 26.63 -34.98 -34.91
N GLU A 535 25.43 -34.59 -34.46
CA GLU A 535 24.81 -33.31 -34.82
C GLU A 535 25.55 -32.12 -34.20
N VAL A 536 25.96 -32.22 -32.92
CA VAL A 536 26.82 -31.20 -32.29
C VAL A 536 28.15 -31.08 -33.03
N ALA A 537 28.80 -32.19 -33.37
CA ALA A 537 30.04 -32.17 -34.16
C ALA A 537 29.85 -31.46 -35.50
N ARG A 538 28.81 -31.83 -36.28
CA ARG A 538 28.49 -31.17 -37.55
C ARG A 538 28.25 -29.67 -37.41
N ALA A 539 27.57 -29.25 -36.34
CA ALA A 539 27.30 -27.84 -36.10
C ALA A 539 28.58 -27.05 -35.78
N ILE A 540 29.48 -27.64 -34.99
CA ILE A 540 30.79 -27.02 -34.70
C ILE A 540 31.69 -27.02 -35.94
N GLU A 541 31.63 -28.04 -36.80
CA GLU A 541 32.43 -28.11 -38.04
C GLU A 541 32.06 -27.00 -39.02
N ARG A 542 30.77 -26.68 -39.09
CA ARG A 542 30.27 -25.56 -39.89
C ARG A 542 30.78 -24.20 -39.38
N LEU A 543 31.06 -24.10 -38.09
CA LEU A 543 31.54 -22.89 -37.43
C LEU A 543 33.07 -22.78 -37.41
N ASP A 544 33.78 -23.91 -37.38
CA ASP A 544 35.24 -24.01 -37.36
C ASP A 544 35.68 -25.02 -38.43
N LYS A 545 36.13 -24.51 -39.59
CA LYS A 545 36.47 -25.29 -40.80
C LYS A 545 37.70 -26.21 -40.63
N ARG A 546 38.24 -26.36 -39.43
CA ARG A 546 39.41 -27.20 -39.13
C ARG A 546 38.97 -28.62 -38.80
N PHE A 547 39.70 -29.60 -39.32
CA PHE A 547 39.47 -31.03 -39.04
C PHE A 547 39.50 -31.32 -37.53
N PHE A 548 38.54 -32.10 -37.02
CA PHE A 548 38.48 -32.47 -35.61
C PHE A 548 39.64 -33.39 -35.23
N GLY A 549 40.41 -33.01 -34.20
CA GLY A 549 41.29 -33.95 -33.51
C GLY A 549 40.50 -34.84 -32.53
N ILE A 550 41.06 -36.00 -32.17
CA ILE A 550 40.49 -36.99 -31.24
C ILE A 550 39.97 -36.31 -29.96
N LYS A 551 40.77 -35.42 -29.36
CA LYS A 551 40.43 -34.67 -28.15
C LYS A 551 39.17 -33.80 -28.28
N LYS A 552 38.87 -33.25 -29.46
CA LYS A 552 37.66 -32.43 -29.68
C LYS A 552 36.41 -33.30 -29.77
N LEU A 553 36.51 -34.50 -30.35
CA LEU A 553 35.44 -35.49 -30.34
C LEU A 553 35.18 -36.04 -28.94
N GLU A 554 36.23 -36.29 -28.14
CA GLU A 554 36.09 -36.66 -26.73
C GLU A 554 35.35 -35.58 -25.92
N ASN A 555 35.70 -34.30 -26.10
CA ASN A 555 35.00 -33.20 -25.43
C ASN A 555 33.52 -33.08 -25.87
N ILE A 556 33.20 -33.32 -27.15
CA ILE A 556 31.81 -33.37 -27.62
C ILE A 556 31.05 -34.52 -26.97
N SER A 557 31.66 -35.70 -26.89
CA SER A 557 31.06 -36.86 -26.23
C SER A 557 30.83 -36.61 -24.74
N GLN A 558 31.79 -36.02 -24.03
CA GLN A 558 31.64 -35.61 -22.63
C GLN A 558 30.53 -34.57 -22.45
N PHE A 559 30.48 -33.56 -23.32
CA PHE A 559 29.45 -32.53 -23.31
C PHE A 559 28.04 -33.14 -23.44
N VAL A 560 27.85 -34.03 -24.41
CA VAL A 560 26.58 -34.75 -24.62
C VAL A 560 26.25 -35.64 -23.43
N THR A 561 27.24 -36.33 -22.87
CA THR A 561 27.07 -37.20 -21.70
C THR A 561 26.57 -36.40 -20.49
N VAL A 562 27.16 -35.24 -20.20
CA VAL A 562 26.70 -34.39 -19.09
C VAL A 562 25.27 -33.91 -19.32
N LEU A 563 24.94 -33.45 -20.54
CA LEU A 563 23.58 -32.99 -20.85
C LEU A 563 22.55 -34.14 -20.72
N PHE A 564 22.87 -35.31 -21.26
CA PHE A 564 21.94 -36.45 -21.31
C PHE A 564 21.81 -37.15 -19.95
N ASP A 565 22.94 -37.51 -19.33
CA ASP A 565 22.92 -38.34 -18.12
C ASP A 565 22.73 -37.49 -16.85
N GLN A 566 23.40 -36.33 -16.75
CA GLN A 566 23.36 -35.54 -15.52
C GLN A 566 22.19 -34.56 -15.51
N ILE A 567 21.91 -33.87 -16.62
CA ILE A 567 20.80 -32.90 -16.67
C ILE A 567 19.48 -33.61 -17.01
N TYR A 568 19.36 -34.20 -18.19
CA TYR A 568 18.10 -34.78 -18.64
C TYR A 568 17.64 -35.95 -17.76
N LYS A 569 18.51 -36.94 -17.52
CA LYS A 569 18.18 -38.07 -16.65
C LYS A 569 18.33 -37.78 -15.17
N GLY A 570 19.40 -37.11 -14.76
CA GLY A 570 19.66 -36.84 -13.34
C GLY A 570 18.68 -35.84 -12.73
N VAL A 571 18.65 -34.61 -13.27
CA VAL A 571 17.81 -33.53 -12.71
C VAL A 571 16.36 -33.64 -13.15
N TYR A 572 16.12 -33.89 -14.45
CA TYR A 572 14.76 -33.94 -15.01
C TYR A 572 14.14 -35.34 -15.04
N GLN A 573 14.83 -36.36 -14.52
CA GLN A 573 14.32 -37.74 -14.38
C GLN A 573 13.82 -38.34 -15.71
N GLY A 574 14.39 -37.92 -16.84
CA GLY A 574 13.96 -38.37 -18.16
C GLY A 574 12.69 -37.68 -18.69
N ASN A 575 12.14 -36.69 -17.99
CA ASN A 575 10.99 -35.93 -18.49
C ASN A 575 11.45 -34.87 -19.51
N LEU A 576 11.25 -35.19 -20.80
CA LEU A 576 11.66 -34.34 -21.91
C LEU A 576 10.87 -33.01 -21.95
N LEU A 577 9.57 -33.04 -21.65
CA LEU A 577 8.72 -31.85 -21.67
C LEU A 577 9.21 -30.82 -20.65
N ASN A 578 9.44 -31.24 -19.40
CA ASN A 578 9.95 -30.36 -18.34
C ASN A 578 11.33 -29.77 -18.70
N LEU A 579 12.21 -30.58 -19.30
CA LEU A 579 13.53 -30.11 -19.74
C LEU A 579 13.39 -29.03 -20.84
N LEU A 580 12.52 -29.26 -21.82
CA LEU A 580 12.30 -28.34 -22.93
C LEU A 580 11.62 -27.04 -22.49
N GLU A 581 10.70 -27.09 -21.52
CA GLU A 581 10.13 -25.88 -20.89
C GLU A 581 11.22 -25.01 -20.25
N ASN A 582 12.25 -25.63 -19.68
CA ASN A 582 13.39 -24.94 -19.05
C ASN A 582 14.56 -24.68 -20.00
N ARG A 583 14.48 -25.04 -21.29
CA ARG A 583 15.55 -24.86 -22.29
C ARG A 583 16.14 -23.44 -22.31
N LYS A 584 15.28 -22.41 -22.28
CA LYS A 584 15.72 -21.00 -22.28
C LYS A 584 16.47 -20.63 -21.00
N ARG A 585 16.06 -21.17 -19.85
CA ARG A 585 16.66 -20.92 -18.54
C ARG A 585 18.02 -21.59 -18.42
N ILE A 586 18.11 -22.86 -18.83
CA ILE A 586 19.37 -23.61 -18.91
C ILE A 586 20.34 -22.91 -19.85
N ARG A 587 19.86 -22.46 -21.02
CA ARG A 587 20.67 -21.68 -21.96
C ARG A 587 21.24 -20.41 -21.34
N SER A 588 20.42 -19.64 -20.61
CA SER A 588 20.90 -18.43 -19.93
C SER A 588 21.93 -18.73 -18.84
N GLY A 589 21.71 -19.76 -18.02
CA GLY A 589 22.71 -20.21 -17.04
C GLY A 589 24.03 -20.64 -17.68
N TYR A 590 23.96 -21.40 -18.77
CA TYR A 590 25.13 -21.82 -19.55
C TYR A 590 25.91 -20.62 -20.10
N LEU A 591 25.23 -19.62 -20.67
CA LEU A 591 25.86 -18.41 -21.17
C LEU A 591 26.54 -17.59 -20.06
N TYR A 592 25.93 -17.55 -18.87
CA TYR A 592 26.52 -16.93 -17.67
C TYR A 592 27.85 -17.57 -17.31
N PHE A 593 27.89 -18.90 -17.18
CA PHE A 593 29.12 -19.61 -16.81
C PHE A 593 30.18 -19.58 -17.90
N ILE A 594 29.81 -19.63 -19.18
CA ILE A 594 30.79 -19.44 -20.26
C ILE A 594 31.41 -18.05 -20.18
N THR A 595 30.60 -17.01 -19.97
CA THR A 595 31.07 -15.63 -19.85
C THR A 595 32.08 -15.47 -18.71
N GLU A 596 31.84 -16.13 -17.57
CA GLU A 596 32.76 -16.15 -16.43
C GLU A 596 34.15 -16.68 -16.81
N MET A 597 34.22 -17.64 -17.75
CA MET A 597 35.45 -18.30 -18.19
C MET A 597 36.21 -17.53 -19.29
N VAL A 598 35.62 -16.49 -19.89
CA VAL A 598 36.27 -15.71 -20.97
C VAL A 598 37.42 -14.84 -20.40
N PRO A 599 38.68 -15.07 -20.83
CA PRO A 599 39.82 -14.27 -20.40
C PRO A 599 39.68 -12.79 -20.77
N LYS A 600 40.32 -11.88 -20.02
CA LYS A 600 40.34 -10.43 -20.38
C LYS A 600 40.92 -10.18 -21.78
N ARG A 601 42.02 -10.85 -22.12
CA ARG A 601 42.74 -10.66 -23.39
C ARG A 601 41.95 -11.04 -24.65
N ASP A 602 41.07 -12.03 -24.57
CA ASP A 602 40.27 -12.45 -25.73
C ASP A 602 39.10 -11.49 -26.00
N ARG A 603 38.73 -10.64 -25.01
CA ARG A 603 37.75 -9.56 -25.17
C ARG A 603 38.35 -8.35 -25.87
N ASP A 604 39.53 -7.92 -25.42
CA ASP A 604 40.24 -6.76 -26.01
C ASP A 604 40.53 -6.96 -27.51
N LYS A 605 40.68 -8.23 -27.95
CA LYS A 605 40.84 -8.58 -29.37
C LYS A 605 39.55 -8.45 -30.18
N GLU A 606 38.40 -8.73 -29.57
CA GLU A 606 37.10 -8.53 -30.22
C GLU A 606 36.72 -7.05 -30.25
N GLU A 607 37.06 -6.28 -29.20
CA GLU A 607 36.91 -4.81 -29.15
C GLU A 607 37.71 -4.09 -30.25
N GLN A 608 38.86 -4.65 -30.66
CA GLN A 608 39.66 -4.10 -31.76
C GLN A 608 39.14 -4.53 -33.15
N GLN A 609 38.21 -5.47 -33.22
CA GLN A 609 37.65 -6.02 -34.46
C GLN A 609 36.19 -5.60 -34.71
N SER A 610 35.48 -5.10 -33.70
CA SER A 610 34.15 -4.45 -33.78
C SER A 610 34.27 -2.95 -33.96
#